data_AF-A0A9D9PRD3-F1
#
_entry.id   AF-A0A9D9PRD3-F1
#
_cell.length_a   1.000
_cell.length_b   1.000
_cell.length_c   1.000
_cell.angle_alpha   90.00
_cell.angle_beta   90.00
_cell.angle_gamma   90.00
#
_symmetry.space_group_name_H-M   'P 1'
#
loop_
_entity.id
_entity.type
_entity.pdbx_description
1 polymer ?
#
loop_
_entity_poly.entity_id
_entity_poly.type
_entity_poly.pdbx_seq_one_letter_code
_entity_poly.pdbx_strand_id
1 'polypeptide(L)'
;FRVNDKICLIEMDHRTDFSELGCRVGGYDRRGLGNATGDRLINAQIRRDFATTLTQGEYAWICTIAGYNTWSENYHGVLGEYLCAVKTTLRHPQKSDWGKIAFIQDLKAKRTSGRPYGFGYNTDRCPRKNIMKSGMGFSDYLVEDIGNPRLENGKIYIFANNINITAQQVEYIARNLQKNGNVLVFTFATALNTEGDFERNIQTLTGMRVRKDLSKTVLFQYSERQCDDPLSKGLSFVPVERGDKIPLFWVDDPEATPLAWHESDPNLVAAAVKRHSDWTAVYLANGYFGQEFPRALAQETGVMPDGPLGDVTLAGNSLRVLHAASGGLKELRWEGKGNLLDLQTGQLVGYATDCYRFMAAPGETRWFQIIK
;
A
#
# COMPACT_ATOMS: atom_id res chain seq x y z
N PHE A 1 6.95 16.40 10.31
CA PHE A 1 6.47 15.06 9.91
C PHE A 1 7.64 14.11 10.07
N ARG A 2 7.45 12.89 10.60
CA ARG A 2 8.51 11.87 10.62
C ARG A 2 7.83 10.53 10.44
N VAL A 3 8.31 9.71 9.51
CA VAL A 3 7.88 8.32 9.34
C VAL A 3 8.59 7.52 10.42
N ASN A 4 7.91 7.22 11.53
CA ASN A 4 8.46 6.44 12.65
C ASN A 4 9.82 6.97 13.14
N ASP A 5 9.88 8.28 13.37
CA ASP A 5 11.07 9.02 13.83
C ASP A 5 12.23 9.09 12.82
N LYS A 6 12.01 8.64 11.58
CA LYS A 6 12.92 8.77 10.43
C LYS A 6 12.46 9.86 9.46
N ILE A 7 13.39 10.31 8.62
CA ILE A 7 13.11 11.17 7.48
C ILE A 7 13.04 10.29 6.24
N CYS A 8 11.87 10.25 5.61
CA CYS A 8 11.68 9.70 4.28
C CYS A 8 11.55 10.89 3.32
N LEU A 9 12.44 10.97 2.33
CA LEU A 9 12.42 12.00 1.30
C LEU A 9 12.06 11.36 -0.04
N ILE A 10 10.92 11.77 -0.60
CA ILE A 10 10.42 11.28 -1.88
C ILE A 10 10.71 12.32 -2.94
N GLU A 11 11.30 11.89 -4.05
CA GLU A 11 11.45 12.69 -5.25
C GLU A 11 10.10 12.86 -5.95
N MET A 12 9.69 14.10 -6.17
CA MET A 12 8.46 14.48 -6.86
C MET A 12 8.79 14.96 -8.27
N ASP A 13 8.94 13.99 -9.17
CA ASP A 13 9.26 14.25 -10.57
C ASP A 13 8.03 14.05 -11.45
N HIS A 14 7.63 15.10 -12.17
CA HIS A 14 6.42 15.11 -12.99
C HIS A 14 6.76 15.44 -14.43
N ARG A 15 6.10 14.75 -15.37
CA ARG A 15 6.11 15.10 -16.78
C ARG A 15 4.87 15.96 -17.06
N THR A 16 5.10 17.15 -17.59
CA THR A 16 4.04 18.08 -18.00
C THR A 16 4.05 18.25 -19.51
N ASP A 17 3.12 19.04 -20.02
CA ASP A 17 3.06 19.40 -21.43
C ASP A 17 4.33 20.15 -21.91
N PHE A 18 5.15 20.67 -20.99
CA PHE A 18 6.41 21.37 -21.24
C PHE A 18 7.66 20.47 -21.13
N SER A 19 7.49 19.16 -20.90
CA SER A 19 8.62 18.23 -20.76
C SER A 19 9.22 17.89 -22.12
N GLU A 20 10.31 18.57 -22.48
CA GLU A 20 11.13 18.24 -23.64
C GLU A 20 12.05 17.05 -23.30
N LEU A 21 11.52 15.83 -23.38
CA LEU A 21 12.35 14.64 -23.53
C LEU A 21 12.19 14.13 -24.96
N GLY A 22 13.24 14.27 -25.76
CA GLY A 22 13.29 13.70 -27.10
C GLY A 22 12.97 12.20 -27.06
N CYS A 23 12.32 11.69 -28.12
CA CYS A 23 11.75 10.34 -28.22
C CYS A 23 12.75 9.16 -28.10
N ARG A 24 13.99 9.38 -27.64
CA ARG A 24 15.08 8.39 -27.66
C ARG A 24 15.44 7.77 -26.31
N VAL A 25 14.86 8.21 -25.19
CA VAL A 25 15.15 7.59 -23.88
C VAL A 25 13.97 6.71 -23.48
N GLY A 26 14.10 5.40 -23.73
CA GLY A 26 13.03 4.39 -23.67
C GLY A 26 12.12 4.49 -22.43
N GLY A 27 10.85 4.86 -22.68
CA GLY A 27 9.79 4.88 -21.66
C GLY A 27 9.73 6.12 -20.77
N TYR A 28 10.65 7.08 -20.95
CA TYR A 28 10.70 8.32 -20.15
C TYR A 28 10.07 9.55 -20.85
N ASP A 29 9.53 9.39 -22.05
CA ASP A 29 8.85 10.46 -22.77
C ASP A 29 7.37 10.60 -22.35
N ARG A 30 6.71 11.66 -22.83
CA ARG A 30 5.28 11.90 -22.61
C ARG A 30 4.38 10.76 -23.13
N ARG A 31 4.89 9.85 -23.96
CA ARG A 31 4.14 8.72 -24.52
C ARG A 31 4.17 7.48 -23.61
N GLY A 32 4.84 7.57 -22.46
CA GLY A 32 4.71 6.57 -21.39
C GLY A 32 3.25 6.32 -21.00
N LEU A 33 2.92 5.06 -20.73
CA LEU A 33 1.58 4.67 -20.26
C LEU A 33 1.27 5.35 -18.92
N GLY A 34 0.11 6.02 -18.86
CA GLY A 34 -0.40 6.64 -17.63
C GLY A 34 0.03 8.10 -17.39
N ASN A 35 0.70 8.74 -18.36
CA ASN A 35 1.00 10.17 -18.27
C ASN A 35 -0.27 11.02 -18.35
N ALA A 36 -0.39 12.00 -17.45
CA ALA A 36 -1.45 12.99 -17.51
C ALA A 36 -1.25 13.95 -18.70
N THR A 37 -2.34 14.30 -19.38
CA THR A 37 -2.32 15.26 -20.50
C THR A 37 -3.25 16.42 -20.23
N GLY A 38 -2.72 17.64 -20.37
CA GLY A 38 -3.46 18.87 -20.14
C GLY A 38 -3.62 19.21 -18.65
N ASP A 39 -3.82 20.50 -18.43
CA ASP A 39 -3.75 21.17 -17.13
C ASP A 39 -4.57 20.49 -16.04
N ARG A 40 -5.81 20.12 -16.36
CA ARG A 40 -6.72 19.48 -15.39
C ARG A 40 -6.14 18.17 -14.84
N LEU A 41 -5.65 17.30 -15.72
CA LEU A 41 -5.14 15.98 -15.34
C LEU A 41 -3.77 16.08 -14.70
N ILE A 42 -2.91 16.99 -15.17
CA ILE A 42 -1.61 17.27 -14.57
C ILE A 42 -1.79 17.77 -13.14
N ASN A 43 -2.69 18.74 -12.92
CA ASN A 43 -2.97 19.27 -11.59
C ASN A 43 -3.54 18.19 -10.66
N ALA A 44 -4.40 17.32 -11.18
CA ALA A 44 -4.91 16.18 -10.41
C ALA A 44 -3.80 15.20 -10.02
N GLN A 45 -2.89 14.87 -10.93
CA GLN A 45 -1.75 14.00 -10.64
C GLN A 45 -0.84 14.63 -9.56
N ILE A 46 -0.44 15.89 -9.74
CA ILE A 46 0.43 16.60 -8.80
C ILE A 46 -0.20 16.64 -7.40
N ARG A 47 -1.51 16.94 -7.30
CA ARG A 47 -2.23 16.90 -6.01
C ARG A 47 -2.17 15.52 -5.35
N ARG A 48 -2.42 14.45 -6.12
CA ARG A 48 -2.42 13.07 -5.61
C ARG A 48 -1.04 12.70 -5.08
N ASP A 49 0.00 13.05 -5.82
CA ASP A 49 1.37 12.66 -5.49
C ASP A 49 1.88 13.47 -4.28
N PHE A 50 1.61 14.77 -4.21
CA PHE A 50 1.87 15.58 -3.00
C PHE A 50 1.04 15.19 -1.79
N ALA A 51 -0.22 14.78 -1.98
CA ALA A 51 -1.03 14.27 -0.88
C ALA A 51 -0.45 12.99 -0.26
N THR A 52 0.25 12.18 -1.06
CA THR A 52 0.90 10.96 -0.58
C THR A 52 1.94 11.30 0.48
N THR A 53 2.79 12.30 0.25
CA THR A 53 3.82 12.66 1.25
C THR A 53 3.22 13.19 2.53
N LEU A 54 2.16 14.01 2.45
CA LEU A 54 1.52 14.55 3.65
C LEU A 54 0.76 13.49 4.45
N THR A 55 0.06 12.57 3.78
CA THR A 55 -0.67 11.48 4.46
C THR A 55 0.27 10.47 5.10
N GLN A 56 1.43 10.20 4.48
CA GLN A 56 2.43 9.27 5.01
C GLN A 56 3.40 9.91 6.03
N GLY A 57 3.42 11.24 6.14
CA GLY A 57 4.36 11.94 7.01
C GLY A 57 5.79 12.01 6.45
N GLU A 58 5.90 11.94 5.12
CA GLU A 58 7.12 12.03 4.33
C GLU A 58 7.42 13.48 3.95
N TYR A 59 8.60 13.68 3.36
CA TYR A 59 9.03 14.94 2.78
C TYR A 59 9.09 14.80 1.26
N ALA A 60 8.75 15.88 0.55
CA ALA A 60 8.89 15.95 -0.91
C ALA A 60 10.14 16.74 -1.26
N TRP A 61 11.01 16.17 -2.10
CA TRP A 61 11.98 16.92 -2.87
C TRP A 61 11.41 17.15 -4.27
N ILE A 62 11.19 18.42 -4.59
CA ILE A 62 10.76 18.86 -5.91
C ILE A 62 12.01 19.19 -6.72
N CYS A 63 12.31 18.39 -7.74
CA CYS A 63 13.49 18.56 -8.57
C CYS A 63 13.12 18.67 -10.05
N THR A 64 13.91 19.43 -10.81
CA THR A 64 13.76 19.61 -12.26
C THR A 64 14.67 18.64 -13.00
N ILE A 65 14.21 17.41 -13.21
CA ILE A 65 14.91 16.47 -14.08
C ILE A 65 14.06 16.38 -15.36
N ALA A 66 14.57 16.98 -16.45
CA ALA A 66 13.94 17.11 -17.77
C ALA A 66 13.11 18.37 -18.09
N GLY A 67 13.70 19.56 -17.94
CA GLY A 67 13.21 20.80 -18.56
C GLY A 67 12.43 21.73 -17.64
N TYR A 68 11.69 22.68 -18.24
CA TYR A 68 11.06 23.83 -17.58
C TYR A 68 9.73 23.51 -16.83
N ASN A 69 9.47 22.25 -16.49
CA ASN A 69 8.16 21.77 -16.03
C ASN A 69 7.63 22.48 -14.77
N THR A 70 8.53 22.77 -13.83
CA THR A 70 8.21 23.44 -12.55
C THR A 70 7.81 24.89 -12.73
N TRP A 71 8.09 25.51 -13.88
CA TRP A 71 7.79 26.92 -14.17
C TRP A 71 6.42 27.11 -14.84
N SER A 72 5.68 26.03 -15.10
CA SER A 72 4.32 26.12 -15.62
C SER A 72 3.37 26.68 -14.55
N GLU A 73 2.45 27.55 -14.96
CA GLU A 73 1.45 28.15 -14.05
C GLU A 73 0.64 27.09 -13.29
N ASN A 74 0.35 25.97 -13.96
CA ASN A 74 -0.32 24.81 -13.38
C ASN A 74 0.41 24.22 -12.17
N TYR A 75 1.73 24.04 -12.30
CA TYR A 75 2.56 23.53 -11.22
C TYR A 75 2.59 24.50 -10.03
N HIS A 76 2.76 25.80 -10.31
CA HIS A 76 2.74 26.84 -9.27
C HIS A 76 1.40 26.94 -8.54
N GLY A 77 0.28 26.79 -9.24
CA GLY A 77 -1.05 26.79 -8.64
C GLY A 77 -1.20 25.68 -7.59
N VAL A 78 -0.85 24.44 -7.96
CA VAL A 78 -0.93 23.30 -7.04
C VAL A 78 0.09 23.40 -5.91
N LEU A 79 1.27 23.99 -6.14
CA LEU A 79 2.22 24.27 -5.04
C LEU A 79 1.63 25.24 -4.00
N GLY A 80 0.85 26.23 -4.43
CA GLY A 80 0.11 27.11 -3.52
C GLY A 80 -0.88 26.34 -2.64
N GLU A 81 -1.67 25.45 -3.27
CA GLU A 81 -2.59 24.56 -2.55
C GLU A 81 -1.82 23.64 -1.57
N TYR A 82 -0.70 23.04 -2.00
CA TYR A 82 0.15 22.18 -1.18
C TYR A 82 0.74 22.92 0.03
N LEU A 83 1.25 24.14 -0.16
CA LEU A 83 1.75 24.95 0.94
C LEU A 83 0.65 25.30 1.94
N CYS A 84 -0.58 25.53 1.47
CA CYS A 84 -1.75 25.70 2.34
C CYS A 84 -2.02 24.42 3.16
N ALA A 85 -2.02 23.25 2.51
CA ALA A 85 -2.21 21.95 3.16
C ALA A 85 -1.14 21.68 4.21
N VAL A 86 0.14 21.95 3.91
CA VAL A 86 1.26 21.83 4.86
C VAL A 86 1.04 22.74 6.06
N LYS A 87 0.78 24.04 5.85
CA LYS A 87 0.57 25.01 6.93
C LYS A 87 -0.62 24.63 7.82
N THR A 88 -1.71 24.16 7.23
CA THR A 88 -2.91 23.78 7.97
C THR A 88 -2.70 22.48 8.76
N THR A 89 -2.01 21.49 8.18
CA THR A 89 -1.62 20.26 8.88
C THR A 89 -0.67 20.53 10.05
N LEU A 90 0.24 21.49 9.91
CA LEU A 90 1.13 21.92 11.01
C LEU A 90 0.38 22.63 12.15
N ARG A 91 -0.70 23.37 11.84
CA ARG A 91 -1.55 24.04 12.84
C ARG A 91 -2.47 23.07 13.57
N HIS A 92 -2.92 22.01 12.89
CA HIS A 92 -3.86 21.02 13.43
C HIS A 92 -3.30 19.59 13.32
N PRO A 93 -2.20 19.27 14.02
CA PRO A 93 -1.57 17.96 13.88
C PRO A 93 -2.44 16.86 14.51
N GLN A 94 -2.90 15.89 13.70
CA GLN A 94 -3.59 14.70 14.18
C GLN A 94 -2.62 13.52 14.25
N LYS A 95 -1.78 13.50 15.29
CA LYS A 95 -0.70 12.50 15.46
C LYS A 95 -1.18 11.07 15.68
N SER A 96 -2.48 10.83 15.80
CA SER A 96 -3.09 9.50 15.94
C SER A 96 -3.84 9.04 14.69
N ASP A 97 -4.02 9.89 13.68
CA ASP A 97 -4.67 9.52 12.41
C ASP A 97 -3.63 8.88 11.48
N TRP A 98 -3.31 7.62 11.77
CA TRP A 98 -2.45 6.78 10.94
C TRP A 98 -3.29 5.88 10.03
N GLY A 99 -2.65 5.31 9.01
CA GLY A 99 -3.29 4.32 8.16
C GLY A 99 -3.70 3.07 8.95
N LYS A 100 -4.84 2.50 8.58
CA LYS A 100 -5.41 1.29 9.18
C LYS A 100 -4.59 0.04 8.88
N ILE A 101 -3.83 0.06 7.78
CA ILE A 101 -2.89 -0.97 7.37
C ILE A 101 -1.46 -0.50 7.70
N ALA A 102 -0.72 -1.28 8.46
CA ALA A 102 0.73 -1.15 8.56
C ALA A 102 1.38 -1.95 7.42
N PHE A 103 2.09 -1.27 6.52
CA PHE A 103 2.83 -1.90 5.44
C PHE A 103 4.32 -1.91 5.78
N ILE A 104 4.86 -3.09 6.09
CA ILE A 104 6.22 -3.26 6.64
C ILE A 104 7.17 -3.71 5.54
N GLN A 105 8.17 -2.89 5.24
CA GLN A 105 9.13 -3.09 4.15
C GLN A 105 10.51 -3.49 4.67
N ASP A 106 11.19 -4.35 3.91
CA ASP A 106 12.60 -4.69 4.17
C ASP A 106 13.49 -4.12 3.05
N LEU A 107 14.08 -2.95 3.29
CA LEU A 107 14.97 -2.30 2.32
C LEU A 107 16.25 -3.11 2.05
N LYS A 108 16.64 -4.00 2.97
CA LYS A 108 17.79 -4.88 2.80
C LYS A 108 17.44 -6.07 1.92
N ALA A 109 16.16 -6.46 1.78
CA ALA A 109 15.73 -7.57 0.94
C ALA A 109 16.24 -7.46 -0.50
N LYS A 110 16.27 -6.24 -1.08
CA LYS A 110 16.82 -6.02 -2.43
C LYS A 110 18.32 -6.35 -2.50
N ARG A 111 19.08 -5.99 -1.46
CA ARG A 111 20.53 -6.26 -1.37
C ARG A 111 20.82 -7.73 -1.14
N THR A 112 20.05 -8.37 -0.26
CA THR A 112 20.30 -9.77 0.14
C THR A 112 19.80 -10.79 -0.87
N SER A 113 18.83 -10.43 -1.71
CA SER A 113 18.25 -11.37 -2.68
C SER A 113 18.67 -11.16 -4.14
N GLY A 114 19.39 -10.08 -4.46
CA GLY A 114 19.97 -9.85 -5.80
C GLY A 114 18.95 -9.74 -6.94
N ARG A 115 17.69 -9.38 -6.64
CA ARG A 115 16.55 -9.64 -7.53
C ARG A 115 16.36 -8.64 -8.68
N PRO A 116 15.77 -9.11 -9.80
CA PRO A 116 15.39 -8.26 -10.92
C PRO A 116 14.30 -7.25 -10.54
N TYR A 117 14.16 -6.20 -11.36
CA TYR A 117 13.20 -5.11 -11.17
C TYR A 117 11.74 -5.61 -11.05
N GLY A 118 11.34 -6.59 -11.89
CA GLY A 118 9.98 -7.15 -11.91
C GLY A 118 9.53 -7.73 -10.57
N PHE A 119 10.43 -8.42 -9.87
CA PHE A 119 10.13 -8.95 -8.54
C PHE A 119 9.82 -7.84 -7.51
N GLY A 120 10.69 -6.83 -7.38
CA GLY A 120 10.46 -5.72 -6.46
C GLY A 120 9.22 -4.91 -6.83
N TYR A 121 8.94 -4.78 -8.13
CA TYR A 121 7.70 -4.18 -8.61
C TYR A 121 6.46 -4.94 -8.09
N ASN A 122 6.50 -6.27 -8.11
CA ASN A 122 5.38 -7.13 -7.76
C ASN A 122 5.21 -7.40 -6.26
N THR A 123 6.27 -7.40 -5.44
CA THR A 123 6.18 -7.64 -3.99
C THR A 123 6.07 -6.38 -3.14
N ASP A 124 6.35 -5.21 -3.70
CA ASP A 124 6.34 -3.94 -2.96
C ASP A 124 5.48 -2.89 -3.67
N ARG A 125 5.85 -2.48 -4.89
CA ARG A 125 5.15 -1.36 -5.59
C ARG A 125 3.69 -1.67 -5.92
N CYS A 126 3.41 -2.84 -6.49
CA CYS A 126 2.06 -3.28 -6.85
C CYS A 126 1.14 -3.42 -5.63
N PRO A 127 1.55 -4.13 -4.56
CA PRO A 127 0.81 -4.19 -3.30
C PRO A 127 0.39 -2.81 -2.78
N ARG A 128 1.33 -1.85 -2.71
CA ARG A 128 1.02 -0.47 -2.29
C ARG A 128 -0.03 0.20 -3.17
N LYS A 129 0.11 0.09 -4.49
CA LYS A 129 -0.88 0.61 -5.44
C LYS A 129 -2.27 -0.01 -5.23
N ASN A 130 -2.31 -1.32 -5.00
CA ASN A 130 -3.55 -2.04 -4.77
C ASN A 130 -4.19 -1.70 -3.42
N ILE A 131 -3.40 -1.41 -2.38
CA ILE A 131 -3.91 -0.84 -1.13
C ILE A 131 -4.52 0.54 -1.38
N MET A 132 -3.83 1.44 -2.08
CA MET A 132 -4.38 2.76 -2.42
C MET A 132 -5.72 2.66 -3.18
N LYS A 133 -5.82 1.71 -4.12
CA LYS A 133 -7.06 1.47 -4.89
C LYS A 133 -8.12 0.67 -4.14
N SER A 134 -7.79 0.12 -2.98
CA SER A 134 -8.74 -0.62 -2.16
C SER A 134 -9.67 0.29 -1.34
N GLY A 135 -9.36 1.59 -1.28
CA GLY A 135 -10.03 2.55 -0.40
C GLY A 135 -9.52 2.55 1.04
N MET A 136 -8.44 1.83 1.35
CA MET A 136 -7.85 1.77 2.69
C MET A 136 -6.70 2.76 2.86
N GLY A 137 -6.69 3.50 3.96
CA GLY A 137 -5.49 4.20 4.44
C GLY A 137 -4.43 3.21 4.94
N PHE A 138 -3.17 3.49 4.63
CA PHE A 138 -2.03 2.70 5.12
C PHE A 138 -0.90 3.61 5.58
N SER A 139 0.01 3.05 6.37
CA SER A 139 1.23 3.71 6.82
C SER A 139 2.43 2.82 6.57
N ASP A 140 3.51 3.43 6.12
CA ASP A 140 4.76 2.75 5.85
C ASP A 140 5.61 2.56 7.10
N TYR A 141 6.17 1.37 7.22
CA TYR A 141 7.11 0.98 8.24
C TYR A 141 8.28 0.26 7.60
N LEU A 142 9.46 0.39 8.20
CA LEU A 142 10.59 -0.46 7.88
C LEU A 142 10.61 -1.67 8.81
N VAL A 143 11.30 -2.73 8.41
CA VAL A 143 11.52 -3.90 9.25
C VAL A 143 12.19 -3.51 10.58
N GLU A 144 13.05 -2.48 10.57
CA GLU A 144 13.66 -1.92 11.78
C GLU A 144 12.66 -1.21 12.72
N ASP A 145 11.43 -0.94 12.28
CA ASP A 145 10.36 -0.38 13.13
C ASP A 145 9.60 -1.45 13.92
N ILE A 146 9.87 -2.74 13.71
CA ILE A 146 9.30 -3.80 14.55
C ILE A 146 9.85 -3.63 15.97
N GLY A 147 8.97 -3.37 16.93
CA GLY A 147 9.33 -2.95 18.29
C GLY A 147 8.93 -1.51 18.62
N ASN A 148 8.56 -0.70 17.62
CA ASN A 148 8.08 0.65 17.84
C ASN A 148 6.60 0.64 18.28
N PRO A 149 6.23 1.27 19.41
CA PRO A 149 4.84 1.32 19.87
C PRO A 149 3.85 1.91 18.86
N ARG A 150 4.29 2.77 17.92
CA ARG A 150 3.41 3.29 16.86
C ARG A 150 2.93 2.22 15.88
N LEU A 151 3.64 1.11 15.76
CA LEU A 151 3.23 -0.03 14.93
C LEU A 151 1.99 -0.72 15.53
N GLU A 152 1.83 -0.70 16.84
CA GLU A 152 0.74 -1.40 17.55
C GLU A 152 -0.66 -0.77 17.32
N ASN A 153 -0.74 0.38 16.65
CA ASN A 153 -1.99 1.06 16.33
C ASN A 153 -2.75 0.47 15.13
N GLY A 154 -2.08 -0.37 14.32
CA GLY A 154 -2.70 -1.03 13.18
C GLY A 154 -3.67 -2.15 13.56
N LYS A 155 -4.55 -2.52 12.63
CA LYS A 155 -5.37 -3.75 12.72
C LYS A 155 -5.00 -4.79 11.68
N ILE A 156 -4.40 -4.34 10.60
CA ILE A 156 -3.93 -5.16 9.49
C ILE A 156 -2.44 -4.88 9.32
N TYR A 157 -1.63 -5.94 9.33
CA TYR A 157 -0.18 -5.88 9.20
C TYR A 157 0.24 -6.64 7.96
N ILE A 158 0.90 -5.99 7.01
CA ILE A 158 1.40 -6.63 5.80
C ILE A 158 2.92 -6.63 5.84
N PHE A 159 3.49 -7.79 6.13
CA PHE A 159 4.92 -8.06 6.08
C PHE A 159 5.32 -8.35 4.64
N ALA A 160 5.67 -7.28 3.92
CA ALA A 160 5.94 -7.30 2.49
C ALA A 160 7.36 -7.81 2.23
N ASN A 161 7.48 -9.14 2.08
CA ASN A 161 8.72 -9.83 1.77
C ASN A 161 9.85 -9.44 2.76
N ASN A 162 9.56 -9.50 4.07
CA ASN A 162 10.54 -9.19 5.09
C ASN A 162 11.49 -10.37 5.33
N ILE A 163 12.40 -10.56 4.38
CA ILE A 163 13.37 -11.66 4.35
C ILE A 163 14.28 -11.65 5.58
N ASN A 164 14.67 -10.46 6.04
CA ASN A 164 15.72 -10.26 7.04
C ASN A 164 15.18 -9.88 8.44
N ILE A 165 13.95 -10.27 8.79
CA ILE A 165 13.49 -10.11 10.18
C ILE A 165 14.37 -10.94 11.12
N THR A 166 14.61 -10.45 12.33
CA THR A 166 15.42 -11.15 13.34
C THR A 166 14.56 -12.07 14.21
N ALA A 167 15.19 -13.01 14.93
CA ALA A 167 14.48 -13.86 15.89
C ALA A 167 13.75 -13.04 16.97
N GLN A 168 14.39 -11.97 17.46
CA GLN A 168 13.76 -11.03 18.40
C GLN A 168 12.52 -10.35 17.80
N GLN A 169 12.54 -10.01 16.52
CA GLN A 169 11.39 -9.42 15.83
C GLN A 169 10.26 -10.43 15.63
N VAL A 170 10.59 -11.70 15.32
CA VAL A 170 9.61 -12.80 15.29
C VAL A 170 8.92 -12.93 16.65
N GLU A 171 9.69 -12.95 17.75
CA GLU A 171 9.14 -13.00 19.10
C GLU A 171 8.27 -11.78 19.43
N TYR A 172 8.71 -10.59 19.02
CA TYR A 172 7.92 -9.37 19.23
C TYR A 172 6.58 -9.45 18.49
N ILE A 173 6.56 -9.87 17.22
CA ILE A 173 5.33 -10.05 16.44
C ILE A 173 4.40 -11.03 17.15
N ALA A 174 4.93 -12.17 17.58
CA ALA A 174 4.14 -13.20 18.28
C ALA A 174 3.54 -12.70 19.60
N ARG A 175 4.28 -11.91 20.38
CA ARG A 175 3.80 -11.40 21.68
C ARG A 175 2.87 -10.19 21.55
N ASN A 176 3.07 -9.35 20.54
CA ASN A 176 2.47 -8.02 20.49
C ASN A 176 1.46 -7.82 19.36
N LEU A 177 1.57 -8.58 18.27
CA LEU A 177 0.71 -8.38 17.09
C LEU A 177 -0.26 -9.54 16.86
N GLN A 178 0.09 -10.78 17.24
CA GLN A 178 -0.77 -11.97 17.16
C GLN A 178 -1.85 -12.00 18.26
N LYS A 179 -2.69 -10.97 18.31
CA LYS A 179 -3.78 -10.82 19.29
C LYS A 179 -4.80 -9.77 18.84
N ASN A 180 -5.82 -9.52 19.65
CA ASN A 180 -6.70 -8.34 19.56
C ASN A 180 -7.48 -8.17 18.24
N GLY A 181 -7.82 -9.30 17.60
CA GLY A 181 -8.51 -9.34 16.31
C GLY A 181 -7.64 -8.91 15.14
N ASN A 182 -6.32 -8.86 15.30
CA ASN A 182 -5.42 -8.40 14.24
C ASN A 182 -5.34 -9.42 13.09
N VAL A 183 -5.18 -8.91 11.87
CA VAL A 183 -4.87 -9.74 10.70
C VAL A 183 -3.42 -9.49 10.27
N LEU A 184 -2.62 -10.54 10.22
CA LEU A 184 -1.21 -10.49 9.84
C LEU A 184 -1.01 -11.24 8.52
N VAL A 185 -0.51 -10.53 7.51
CA VAL A 185 -0.24 -11.04 6.18
C VAL A 185 1.26 -11.13 5.98
N PHE A 186 1.74 -12.32 5.64
CA PHE A 186 3.15 -12.59 5.36
C PHE A 186 3.31 -12.97 3.90
N THR A 187 4.17 -12.25 3.18
CA THR A 187 4.36 -12.49 1.75
C THR A 187 5.68 -13.17 1.43
N PHE A 188 5.64 -14.08 0.46
CA PHE A 188 6.77 -14.75 -0.16
C PHE A 188 7.78 -15.29 0.86
N ALA A 189 9.03 -14.81 0.85
CA ALA A 189 10.14 -15.35 1.63
C ALA A 189 10.34 -14.64 2.97
N THR A 190 9.26 -14.13 3.57
CA THR A 190 9.32 -13.53 4.91
C THR A 190 9.94 -14.52 5.90
N ALA A 191 10.90 -14.05 6.71
CA ALA A 191 11.68 -14.84 7.66
C ALA A 191 12.72 -15.83 7.07
N LEU A 192 12.99 -15.80 5.77
CA LEU A 192 13.93 -16.75 5.15
C LEU A 192 15.35 -16.65 5.70
N ASN A 193 15.84 -15.45 6.01
CA ASN A 193 17.18 -15.22 6.55
C ASN A 193 17.20 -15.04 8.07
N THR A 194 16.07 -15.27 8.73
CA THR A 194 16.01 -15.25 10.19
C THR A 194 16.87 -16.39 10.75
N GLU A 195 17.56 -16.14 11.87
CA GLU A 195 18.32 -17.17 12.57
C GLU A 195 17.46 -18.41 12.86
N GLY A 196 18.04 -19.59 12.68
CA GLY A 196 17.36 -20.87 12.85
C GLY A 196 16.75 -21.40 11.56
N ASP A 197 15.72 -22.24 11.72
CA ASP A 197 15.04 -22.89 10.60
C ASP A 197 13.87 -22.05 10.07
N PHE A 198 13.80 -21.88 8.74
CA PHE A 198 12.74 -21.11 8.09
C PHE A 198 11.36 -21.62 8.44
N GLU A 199 11.15 -22.94 8.38
CA GLU A 199 9.81 -23.54 8.55
C GLU A 199 9.32 -23.33 9.99
N ARG A 200 10.23 -23.44 10.97
CA ARG A 200 9.95 -23.06 12.36
C ARG A 200 9.60 -21.58 12.50
N ASN A 201 10.37 -20.70 11.87
CA ASN A 201 10.19 -19.25 11.98
C ASN A 201 8.86 -18.81 11.36
N ILE A 202 8.54 -19.27 10.14
CA ILE A 202 7.27 -18.94 9.48
C ILE A 202 6.08 -19.60 10.18
N GLN A 203 6.24 -20.81 10.74
CA GLN A 203 5.20 -21.43 11.56
C GLN A 203 4.95 -20.64 12.85
N THR A 204 5.97 -20.06 13.46
CA THR A 204 5.80 -19.17 14.62
C THR A 204 5.00 -17.92 14.25
N LEU A 205 5.24 -17.36 13.07
CA LEU A 205 4.55 -16.16 12.59
C LEU A 205 3.11 -16.38 12.15
N THR A 206 2.80 -17.56 11.61
CA THR A 206 1.53 -17.84 10.93
C THR A 206 0.68 -18.91 11.61
N GLY A 207 1.30 -19.78 12.41
CA GLY A 207 0.74 -21.05 12.85
C GLY A 207 0.56 -22.08 11.74
N MET A 208 1.02 -21.79 10.51
CA MET A 208 0.90 -22.66 9.35
C MET A 208 2.20 -23.39 9.07
N ARG A 209 2.09 -24.62 8.54
CA ARG A 209 3.23 -25.33 7.96
C ARG A 209 3.46 -24.83 6.54
N VAL A 210 4.50 -24.00 6.37
CA VAL A 210 4.94 -23.51 5.06
C VAL A 210 6.26 -24.15 4.72
N ARG A 211 6.37 -24.66 3.49
CA ARG A 211 7.55 -25.34 2.96
C ARG A 211 8.24 -24.50 1.90
N LYS A 212 9.50 -24.82 1.62
CA LYS A 212 10.28 -24.22 0.52
C LYS A 212 11.08 -25.27 -0.23
N ASP A 213 11.22 -25.08 -1.53
CA ASP A 213 12.19 -25.78 -2.39
C ASP A 213 12.91 -24.73 -3.23
N LEU A 214 14.09 -24.34 -2.77
CA LEU A 214 14.89 -23.29 -3.41
C LEU A 214 15.57 -23.77 -4.70
N SER A 215 15.55 -25.08 -4.98
CA SER A 215 16.07 -25.65 -6.23
C SER A 215 15.04 -25.58 -7.37
N LYS A 216 13.77 -25.45 -7.02
CA LYS A 216 12.66 -25.30 -7.97
C LYS A 216 12.23 -23.86 -8.09
N THR A 217 11.78 -23.52 -9.30
CA THR A 217 11.15 -22.22 -9.54
C THR A 217 9.78 -22.41 -10.16
N VAL A 218 8.84 -21.56 -9.75
CA VAL A 218 7.46 -21.52 -10.22
C VAL A 218 7.17 -20.16 -10.81
N LEU A 219 6.17 -20.10 -11.70
CA LEU A 219 5.71 -18.82 -12.23
C LEU A 219 5.15 -17.97 -11.09
N PHE A 220 5.41 -16.67 -11.16
CA PHE A 220 4.96 -15.72 -10.16
C PHE A 220 3.48 -15.36 -10.33
N GLN A 221 2.63 -16.39 -10.30
CA GLN A 221 1.24 -16.32 -10.70
C GLN A 221 0.41 -17.38 -9.95
N TYR A 222 -0.77 -16.96 -9.50
CA TYR A 222 -1.77 -17.89 -8.98
C TYR A 222 -2.55 -18.54 -10.12
N SER A 223 -2.96 -19.79 -9.95
CA SER A 223 -3.87 -20.49 -10.85
C SER A 223 -5.24 -19.78 -10.92
N GLU A 224 -6.01 -20.01 -11.99
CA GLU A 224 -7.38 -19.49 -12.13
C GLU A 224 -8.42 -20.21 -11.25
N ARG A 225 -7.99 -21.19 -10.43
CA ARG A 225 -8.86 -21.91 -9.51
C ARG A 225 -9.46 -20.96 -8.48
N GLN A 226 -10.79 -21.05 -8.31
CA GLN A 226 -11.53 -20.22 -7.36
C GLN A 226 -11.61 -20.87 -5.96
N CYS A 227 -11.79 -20.02 -4.96
CA CYS A 227 -12.06 -20.36 -3.57
C CYS A 227 -13.22 -19.48 -3.08
N ASP A 228 -14.09 -20.01 -2.22
CA ASP A 228 -15.25 -19.28 -1.71
C ASP A 228 -14.93 -18.39 -0.51
N ASP A 229 -13.76 -18.56 0.12
CA ASP A 229 -13.35 -17.71 1.24
C ASP A 229 -13.23 -16.25 0.77
N PRO A 230 -13.83 -15.26 1.45
CA PRO A 230 -13.76 -13.86 1.06
C PRO A 230 -12.34 -13.32 0.88
N LEU A 231 -11.35 -13.85 1.62
CA LEU A 231 -9.95 -13.45 1.51
C LEU A 231 -9.26 -13.96 0.24
N SER A 232 -9.92 -14.81 -0.56
CA SER A 232 -9.44 -15.17 -1.90
C SER A 232 -9.66 -14.06 -2.94
N LYS A 233 -10.54 -13.09 -2.65
CA LYS A 233 -10.84 -11.98 -3.57
C LYS A 233 -9.60 -11.15 -3.82
N GLY A 234 -9.30 -10.90 -5.10
CA GLY A 234 -8.10 -10.18 -5.51
C GLY A 234 -6.83 -11.04 -5.53
N LEU A 235 -6.89 -12.33 -5.17
CA LEU A 235 -5.79 -13.27 -5.40
C LEU A 235 -5.89 -13.99 -6.76
N SER A 236 -6.99 -13.81 -7.48
CA SER A 236 -7.11 -14.22 -8.86
C SER A 236 -6.39 -13.24 -9.79
N PHE A 237 -5.49 -13.75 -10.63
CA PHE A 237 -4.84 -13.03 -11.75
C PHE A 237 -3.85 -11.92 -11.35
N VAL A 238 -2.55 -12.15 -11.62
CA VAL A 238 -1.47 -11.15 -11.49
C VAL A 238 -1.30 -10.43 -12.84
N PRO A 239 -1.49 -9.11 -12.96
CA PRO A 239 -1.53 -8.44 -14.26
C PRO A 239 -0.16 -8.17 -14.94
N VAL A 240 1.01 -8.43 -14.34
CA VAL A 240 2.28 -7.87 -14.89
C VAL A 240 3.48 -8.83 -14.89
N GLU A 241 4.21 -8.78 -16.01
CA GLU A 241 5.37 -9.57 -16.46
C GLU A 241 5.19 -11.08 -16.37
N ARG A 242 4.30 -11.59 -17.23
CA ARG A 242 4.21 -13.02 -17.56
C ARG A 242 5.62 -13.57 -17.81
N GLY A 243 6.09 -14.44 -16.91
CA GLY A 243 7.33 -15.18 -17.10
C GLY A 243 8.34 -15.06 -15.97
N ASP A 244 8.19 -14.09 -15.05
CA ASP A 244 9.04 -14.05 -13.87
C ASP A 244 8.83 -15.32 -13.04
N LYS A 245 9.94 -15.97 -12.70
CA LYS A 245 9.97 -17.17 -11.88
C LYS A 245 10.54 -16.87 -10.51
N ILE A 246 9.94 -17.44 -9.48
CA ILE A 246 10.39 -17.33 -8.10
C ILE A 246 10.69 -18.71 -7.51
N PRO A 247 11.56 -18.82 -6.48
CA PRO A 247 11.71 -20.06 -5.74
C PRO A 247 10.37 -20.56 -5.19
N LEU A 248 10.20 -21.89 -5.14
CA LEU A 248 8.95 -22.49 -4.71
C LEU A 248 8.77 -22.38 -3.19
N PHE A 249 7.67 -21.76 -2.77
CA PHE A 249 7.12 -21.80 -1.40
C PHE A 249 5.66 -22.25 -1.47
N TRP A 250 5.21 -23.10 -0.56
CA TRP A 250 3.82 -23.55 -0.53
C TRP A 250 3.36 -23.87 0.90
N VAL A 251 2.04 -23.84 1.10
CA VAL A 251 1.40 -24.21 2.37
C VAL A 251 1.09 -25.70 2.35
N ASP A 252 1.56 -26.41 3.37
CA ASP A 252 1.35 -27.85 3.62
C ASP A 252 0.73 -28.06 5.01
N ASP A 253 -0.38 -27.36 5.24
CA ASP A 253 -1.12 -27.38 6.49
C ASP A 253 -2.61 -27.73 6.24
N PRO A 254 -3.08 -28.91 6.68
CA PRO A 254 -4.47 -29.33 6.53
C PRO A 254 -5.44 -28.53 7.42
N GLU A 255 -4.94 -27.80 8.43
CA GLU A 255 -5.77 -26.93 9.27
C GLU A 255 -5.90 -25.51 8.69
N ALA A 256 -5.09 -25.16 7.69
CA ALA A 256 -5.20 -23.90 7.00
C ALA A 256 -6.23 -23.99 5.86
N THR A 257 -6.99 -22.92 5.64
CA THR A 257 -7.91 -22.83 4.50
C THR A 257 -7.14 -22.33 3.27
N PRO A 258 -7.05 -23.11 2.18
CA PRO A 258 -6.42 -22.66 0.95
C PRO A 258 -7.18 -21.48 0.34
N LEU A 259 -6.46 -20.45 -0.11
CA LEU A 259 -7.01 -19.28 -0.79
C LEU A 259 -6.65 -19.23 -2.28
N ALA A 260 -5.46 -19.72 -2.65
CA ALA A 260 -4.99 -19.78 -4.02
C ALA A 260 -3.92 -20.87 -4.19
N TRP A 261 -3.68 -21.28 -5.44
CA TRP A 261 -2.72 -22.32 -5.82
C TRP A 261 -1.71 -21.79 -6.83
N HIS A 262 -0.57 -22.46 -6.96
CA HIS A 262 0.41 -22.12 -7.98
C HIS A 262 -0.14 -22.41 -9.37
N GLU A 263 0.10 -21.53 -10.33
CA GLU A 263 -0.30 -21.78 -11.72
C GLU A 263 0.40 -23.03 -12.28
N SER A 264 1.69 -23.18 -12.01
CA SER A 264 2.51 -24.26 -12.58
C SER A 264 2.24 -25.63 -11.97
N ASP A 265 1.60 -25.68 -10.80
CA ASP A 265 1.11 -26.90 -10.16
C ASP A 265 -0.10 -26.56 -9.25
N PRO A 266 -1.33 -26.74 -9.76
CA PRO A 266 -2.55 -26.44 -9.01
C PRO A 266 -2.79 -27.30 -7.75
N ASN A 267 -1.94 -28.30 -7.48
CA ASN A 267 -1.99 -29.05 -6.22
C ASN A 267 -1.22 -28.36 -5.09
N LEU A 268 -0.31 -27.43 -5.41
CA LEU A 268 0.47 -26.71 -4.43
C LEU A 268 -0.25 -25.42 -4.01
N VAL A 269 -0.59 -25.34 -2.73
CA VAL A 269 -1.26 -24.17 -2.15
C VAL A 269 -0.28 -23.00 -2.06
N ALA A 270 -0.54 -21.95 -2.83
CA ALA A 270 0.28 -20.74 -2.91
C ALA A 270 -0.17 -19.66 -1.93
N ALA A 271 -1.44 -19.67 -1.51
CA ALA A 271 -1.93 -18.77 -0.48
C ALA A 271 -2.90 -19.50 0.44
N ALA A 272 -2.86 -19.19 1.73
CA ALA A 272 -3.77 -19.75 2.72
C ALA A 272 -4.04 -18.78 3.86
N VAL A 273 -5.16 -18.99 4.55
CA VAL A 273 -5.51 -18.32 5.80
C VAL A 273 -5.62 -19.34 6.92
N LYS A 274 -5.14 -18.97 8.11
CA LYS A 274 -5.40 -19.66 9.37
C LYS A 274 -5.96 -18.65 10.36
N ARG A 275 -7.23 -18.85 10.74
CA ARG A 275 -7.92 -18.04 11.75
C ARG A 275 -7.64 -18.66 13.11
N HIS A 276 -6.94 -17.93 13.97
CA HIS A 276 -6.67 -18.31 15.36
C HIS A 276 -7.79 -17.80 16.26
N SER A 277 -7.71 -18.07 17.57
CA SER A 277 -8.76 -17.69 18.52
C SER A 277 -9.02 -16.19 18.59
N ASP A 278 -7.98 -15.35 18.47
CA ASP A 278 -8.10 -13.89 18.59
C ASP A 278 -7.27 -13.10 17.55
N TRP A 279 -6.80 -13.74 16.48
CA TRP A 279 -6.10 -13.10 15.37
C TRP A 279 -6.14 -14.00 14.13
N THR A 280 -5.75 -13.47 12.97
CA THR A 280 -5.77 -14.22 11.71
C THR A 280 -4.42 -14.11 11.00
N ALA A 281 -3.88 -15.24 10.55
CA ALA A 281 -2.68 -15.30 9.72
C ALA A 281 -3.07 -15.52 8.26
N VAL A 282 -2.49 -14.75 7.34
CA VAL A 282 -2.56 -15.01 5.90
C VAL A 282 -1.14 -15.15 5.37
N TYR A 283 -0.88 -16.19 4.60
CA TYR A 283 0.39 -16.38 3.90
C TYR A 283 0.17 -16.33 2.40
N LEU A 284 0.97 -15.53 1.69
CA LEU A 284 0.90 -15.35 0.24
C LEU A 284 2.27 -15.68 -0.38
N ALA A 285 2.48 -16.90 -0.86
CA ALA A 285 3.73 -17.32 -1.49
C ALA A 285 4.12 -16.40 -2.65
N ASN A 286 3.18 -16.01 -3.52
CA ASN A 286 3.51 -15.11 -4.63
C ASN A 286 3.55 -13.63 -4.20
N GLY A 287 3.11 -13.28 -2.99
CA GLY A 287 3.18 -11.92 -2.43
C GLY A 287 2.43 -10.80 -3.15
N TYR A 288 1.94 -11.04 -4.37
CA TYR A 288 1.02 -10.16 -5.08
C TYR A 288 -0.41 -10.37 -4.55
N PHE A 289 -1.17 -9.28 -4.57
CA PHE A 289 -2.62 -9.27 -4.37
C PHE A 289 -3.23 -8.05 -5.07
N GLY A 290 -4.46 -8.17 -5.55
CA GLY A 290 -5.27 -7.11 -6.15
C GLY A 290 -5.95 -6.20 -5.12
N GLN A 291 -6.60 -5.14 -5.60
CA GLN A 291 -7.25 -4.10 -4.77
C GLN A 291 -8.42 -4.64 -3.91
N GLU A 292 -9.03 -5.75 -4.31
CA GLU A 292 -10.11 -6.42 -3.58
C GLU A 292 -9.60 -7.11 -2.31
N PHE A 293 -8.33 -7.51 -2.28
CA PHE A 293 -7.77 -8.25 -1.16
C PHE A 293 -7.65 -7.38 0.11
N PRO A 294 -7.08 -6.16 0.09
CA PRO A 294 -7.13 -5.28 1.26
C PRO A 294 -8.54 -4.91 1.69
N ARG A 295 -9.51 -4.88 0.76
CA ARG A 295 -10.92 -4.68 1.08
C ARG A 295 -11.49 -5.89 1.82
N ALA A 296 -11.12 -7.11 1.45
CA ALA A 296 -11.49 -8.33 2.17
C ALA A 296 -10.85 -8.39 3.56
N LEU A 297 -9.57 -7.98 3.70
CA LEU A 297 -8.91 -7.86 5.01
C LEU A 297 -9.61 -6.85 5.94
N ALA A 298 -10.10 -5.74 5.39
CA ALA A 298 -10.90 -4.77 6.14
C ALA A 298 -12.22 -5.37 6.64
N GLN A 299 -12.87 -6.21 5.84
CA GLN A 299 -14.07 -6.95 6.25
C GLN A 299 -13.76 -7.95 7.37
N GLU A 300 -12.66 -8.70 7.25
CA GLU A 300 -12.20 -9.67 8.27
C GLU A 300 -11.93 -9.00 9.62
N THR A 301 -11.40 -7.77 9.63
CA THR A 301 -11.11 -6.99 10.85
C THR A 301 -12.27 -6.11 11.33
N GLY A 302 -13.34 -5.97 10.54
CA GLY A 302 -14.42 -5.01 10.81
C GLY A 302 -14.01 -3.54 10.63
N VAL A 303 -12.84 -3.27 10.06
CA VAL A 303 -12.35 -1.91 9.83
C VAL A 303 -13.08 -1.30 8.63
N MET A 304 -13.60 -0.09 8.81
CA MET A 304 -14.26 0.63 7.73
C MET A 304 -13.23 1.27 6.77
N PRO A 305 -13.33 1.05 5.45
CA PRO A 305 -12.45 1.72 4.49
C PRO A 305 -12.71 3.23 4.39
N ASP A 306 -11.66 4.01 4.13
CA ASP A 306 -11.69 5.48 4.07
C ASP A 306 -12.30 6.01 2.76
N GLY A 307 -12.28 5.21 1.69
CA GLY A 307 -12.80 5.58 0.37
C GLY A 307 -13.39 4.40 -0.40
N PRO A 308 -13.83 4.61 -1.65
CA PRO A 308 -14.44 3.57 -2.47
C PRO A 308 -13.38 2.63 -3.07
N LEU A 309 -13.81 1.41 -3.42
CA LEU A 309 -12.98 0.45 -4.15
C LEU A 309 -12.80 0.91 -5.61
N GLY A 310 -11.58 0.81 -6.14
CA GLY A 310 -11.23 1.13 -7.52
C GLY A 310 -10.65 2.52 -7.74
N ASP A 311 -10.99 3.48 -6.88
CA ASP A 311 -10.37 4.82 -6.85
C ASP A 311 -9.16 4.84 -5.92
N VAL A 312 -8.18 5.70 -6.20
CA VAL A 312 -7.05 5.88 -5.29
C VAL A 312 -7.50 6.71 -4.09
N THR A 313 -7.33 6.15 -2.90
CA THR A 313 -7.60 6.80 -1.61
C THR A 313 -6.30 6.93 -0.82
N LEU A 314 -6.04 8.14 -0.30
CA LEU A 314 -4.95 8.42 0.63
C LEU A 314 -5.57 8.99 1.91
N ALA A 315 -5.23 8.40 3.05
CA ALA A 315 -5.76 8.80 4.35
C ALA A 315 -4.66 8.74 5.40
N GLY A 316 -4.56 9.81 6.20
CA GLY A 316 -3.58 9.93 7.28
C GLY A 316 -3.28 11.40 7.59
N ASN A 317 -2.77 11.68 8.78
CA ASN A 317 -2.45 13.04 9.25
C ASN A 317 -3.59 14.05 9.07
N SER A 318 -4.83 13.65 9.35
CA SER A 318 -6.09 14.40 9.14
C SER A 318 -6.51 14.60 7.69
N LEU A 319 -5.72 14.13 6.72
CA LEU A 319 -6.01 14.32 5.31
C LEU A 319 -6.85 13.17 4.78
N ARG A 320 -7.77 13.49 3.87
CA ARG A 320 -8.54 12.53 3.09
C ARG A 320 -8.49 12.96 1.63
N VAL A 321 -7.87 12.12 0.80
CA VAL A 321 -7.65 12.42 -0.62
C VAL A 321 -8.19 11.28 -1.46
N LEU A 322 -8.88 11.65 -2.54
CA LEU A 322 -9.40 10.72 -3.53
C LEU A 322 -8.96 11.17 -4.91
N HIS A 323 -8.42 10.24 -5.68
CA HIS A 323 -8.22 10.39 -7.12
C HIS A 323 -9.14 9.40 -7.86
N ALA A 324 -10.10 9.96 -8.59
CA ALA A 324 -11.20 9.24 -9.20
C ALA A 324 -10.76 8.50 -10.47
N ALA A 325 -10.73 7.18 -10.45
CA ALA A 325 -10.52 6.35 -11.63
C ALA A 325 -11.76 6.36 -12.55
N SER A 326 -12.94 6.49 -11.94
CA SER A 326 -14.23 6.61 -12.63
C SER A 326 -14.99 7.84 -12.15
N GLY A 327 -15.83 8.42 -13.01
CA GLY A 327 -16.70 9.53 -12.63
C GLY A 327 -17.88 9.10 -11.75
N GLY A 328 -18.54 10.05 -11.10
CA GLY A 328 -19.78 9.83 -10.36
C GLY A 328 -19.72 10.28 -8.91
N LEU A 329 -20.73 9.86 -8.14
CA LEU A 329 -20.81 10.13 -6.70
C LEU A 329 -19.75 9.32 -5.96
N LYS A 330 -18.90 10.01 -5.19
CA LYS A 330 -17.85 9.44 -4.35
C LYS A 330 -18.18 9.68 -2.89
N GLU A 331 -17.61 8.83 -2.03
CA GLU A 331 -17.77 8.95 -0.58
C GLU A 331 -16.42 8.71 0.10
N LEU A 332 -16.06 9.64 0.98
CA LEU A 332 -14.94 9.51 1.90
C LEU A 332 -15.48 9.33 3.33
N ARG A 333 -14.79 8.53 4.14
CA ARG A 333 -15.14 8.20 5.52
C ARG A 333 -13.93 8.32 6.43
N TRP A 334 -14.18 8.57 7.71
CA TRP A 334 -13.15 8.61 8.75
C TRP A 334 -13.75 8.31 10.13
N GLU A 335 -12.89 8.17 11.13
CA GLU A 335 -13.32 7.88 12.50
C GLU A 335 -13.52 9.16 13.31
N GLY A 336 -14.67 9.23 13.99
CA GLY A 336 -15.08 10.37 14.78
C GLY A 336 -15.58 11.54 13.94
N LYS A 337 -16.12 12.56 14.62
CA LYS A 337 -16.67 13.76 13.98
C LYS A 337 -15.61 14.84 13.84
N GLY A 338 -15.66 15.57 12.73
CA GLY A 338 -14.83 16.75 12.49
C GLY A 338 -15.45 17.66 11.43
N ASN A 339 -14.87 18.85 11.30
CA ASN A 339 -15.20 19.77 10.20
C ASN A 339 -14.27 19.46 9.01
N LEU A 340 -14.82 19.48 7.80
CA LEU A 340 -14.07 19.13 6.60
C LEU A 340 -13.72 20.40 5.82
N LEU A 341 -12.43 20.69 5.70
CA LEU A 341 -11.88 21.77 4.89
C LEU A 341 -11.50 21.23 3.51
N ASP A 342 -12.03 21.81 2.45
CA ASP A 342 -11.57 21.58 1.09
C ASP A 342 -10.28 22.40 0.87
N LEU A 343 -9.16 21.71 0.62
CA LEU A 343 -7.84 22.34 0.53
C LEU A 343 -7.61 23.07 -0.79
N GLN A 344 -8.44 22.79 -1.80
CA GLN A 344 -8.38 23.50 -3.08
C GLN A 344 -9.10 24.85 -2.98
N THR A 345 -10.25 24.90 -2.31
CA THR A 345 -11.07 26.13 -2.19
C THR A 345 -10.83 26.92 -0.91
N GLY A 346 -10.26 26.29 0.13
CA GLY A 346 -10.13 26.87 1.46
C GLY A 346 -11.45 26.98 2.23
N GLN A 347 -12.52 26.33 1.76
CA GLN A 347 -13.85 26.41 2.37
C GLN A 347 -14.16 25.17 3.22
N LEU A 348 -14.90 25.38 4.31
CA LEU A 348 -15.51 24.26 5.03
C LEU A 348 -16.68 23.72 4.22
N VAL A 349 -16.64 22.43 3.91
CA VAL A 349 -17.63 21.72 3.10
C VAL A 349 -18.40 20.66 3.89
N GLY A 350 -18.01 20.42 5.14
CA GLY A 350 -18.69 19.53 6.06
C GLY A 350 -18.52 19.99 7.51
N TYR A 351 -19.54 19.77 8.34
CA TYR A 351 -19.57 20.19 9.74
C TYR A 351 -19.93 19.02 10.64
N ALA A 352 -19.12 18.78 11.68
CA ALA A 352 -19.33 17.72 12.67
C ALA A 352 -19.74 16.36 12.06
N THR A 353 -19.09 15.97 10.96
CA THR A 353 -19.39 14.75 10.20
C THR A 353 -18.22 13.77 10.24
N ASP A 354 -18.51 12.50 9.93
CA ASP A 354 -17.57 11.37 9.80
C ASP A 354 -17.49 10.84 8.35
N CYS A 355 -18.26 11.45 7.45
CA CYS A 355 -18.27 11.12 6.04
C CYS A 355 -18.57 12.35 5.18
N TYR A 356 -18.21 12.26 3.91
CA TYR A 356 -18.49 13.30 2.93
C TYR A 356 -18.70 12.71 1.54
N ARG A 357 -19.75 13.19 0.87
CA ARG A 357 -20.12 12.77 -0.49
C ARG A 357 -19.98 13.93 -1.45
N PHE A 358 -19.41 13.66 -2.61
CA PHE A 358 -19.19 14.65 -3.66
C PHE A 358 -19.18 14.00 -5.04
N MET A 359 -19.51 14.78 -6.07
CA MET A 359 -19.34 14.34 -7.45
C MET A 359 -17.88 14.53 -7.87
N ALA A 360 -17.32 13.54 -8.56
CA ALA A 360 -16.00 13.63 -9.17
C ALA A 360 -16.06 13.24 -10.65
N ALA A 361 -15.29 13.93 -11.49
CA ALA A 361 -15.04 13.53 -12.86
C ALA A 361 -13.92 12.47 -12.94
N PRO A 362 -13.86 11.67 -14.02
CA PRO A 362 -12.72 10.79 -14.25
C PRO A 362 -11.38 11.56 -14.25
N GLY A 363 -10.41 11.05 -13.51
CA GLY A 363 -9.08 11.64 -13.32
C GLY A 363 -9.05 12.87 -12.42
N GLU A 364 -10.15 13.23 -11.77
CA GLU A 364 -10.16 14.33 -10.79
C GLU A 364 -9.54 13.89 -9.45
N THR A 365 -8.76 14.78 -8.84
CA THR A 365 -8.26 14.61 -7.46
C THR A 365 -8.91 15.63 -6.56
N ARG A 366 -9.48 15.18 -5.45
CA ARG A 366 -10.00 16.01 -4.37
C ARG A 366 -9.31 15.66 -3.07
N TRP A 367 -8.93 16.68 -2.31
CA TRP A 367 -8.23 16.53 -1.05
C TRP A 367 -8.80 17.46 0.01
N PHE A 368 -8.99 16.89 1.18
CA PHE A 368 -9.65 17.53 2.29
C PHE A 368 -8.83 17.34 3.55
N GLN A 369 -9.01 18.25 4.50
CA GLN A 369 -8.47 18.12 5.85
C GLN A 369 -9.60 18.09 6.88
N ILE A 370 -9.50 17.15 7.81
CA ILE A 370 -10.39 17.04 8.96
C ILE A 370 -9.85 17.93 10.07
N ILE A 371 -10.62 18.93 10.46
CA ILE A 371 -10.32 19.83 11.58
C ILE A 371 -11.17 19.37 12.76
N LYS A 372 -10.51 18.98 13.85
CA LYS A 372 -11.16 18.60 15.11
C LYS A 372 -11.13 19.76 16.11
#